data_AF-A0A547LCX7-F1
#
_entry.id   AF-A0A547LCX7-F1
#
_cell.length_a   1.000
_cell.length_b   1.000
_cell.length_c   1.000
_cell.angle_alpha   90.00
_cell.angle_beta   90.00
_cell.angle_gamma   90.00
#
_symmetry.space_group_name_H-M   'P 1'
#
loop_
_entity.id
_entity.type
_entity.pdbx_description
1 polymer ?
#
loop_
_entity_poly.entity_id
_entity_poly.type
_entity_poly.pdbx_seq_one_letter_code
_entity_poly.pdbx_strand_id
1 'polypeptide(L)'
;MVQKHTSRSSPHPWIDTVWQTVCLRDGIYKATPDGSWDLIRSVAPDGISVVFLSGQATEPVDVPYVEGEHSVVISFAAHVYLARDMEVRTGATVRFLDVEEDEFLLDGVELPLPTFLNAEALVDEMIAAGLLASDDVVASAFTEKPKAASKRSVQQHFKNTTGITQKDFQLIRRAQEAVRRLKAGHSATAVAFDLGYTDQPHMIKSIKRIMGSLPSNLDAVHKI
;
A
#
# COMPACT_ATOMS: atom_id res chain seq x y z
N MET A 1 -20.51 6.67 -8.70
CA MET A 1 -19.10 6.36 -8.43
C MET A 1 -18.38 7.69 -8.33
N VAL A 2 -17.77 8.01 -7.18
CA VAL A 2 -17.19 9.34 -6.90
C VAL A 2 -15.76 9.45 -7.46
N GLN A 3 -15.11 8.30 -7.67
CA GLN A 3 -13.77 8.19 -8.24
C GLN A 3 -13.72 6.99 -9.20
N LYS A 4 -12.98 7.10 -10.30
CA LYS A 4 -12.65 5.97 -11.17
C LYS A 4 -11.30 5.42 -10.76
N HIS A 5 -11.24 4.13 -10.47
CA HIS A 5 -10.04 3.44 -10.01
C HIS A 5 -9.60 2.39 -11.02
N THR A 6 -8.30 2.32 -11.29
CA THR A 6 -7.67 1.25 -12.10
C THR A 6 -6.43 0.77 -11.38
N SER A 7 -6.31 -0.53 -11.15
CA SER A 7 -5.13 -1.14 -10.55
C SER A 7 -4.59 -2.27 -11.41
N ARG A 8 -3.30 -2.57 -11.25
CA ARG A 8 -2.63 -3.70 -11.87
C ARG A 8 -1.59 -4.29 -10.92
N SER A 9 -1.39 -5.60 -11.02
CA SER A 9 -0.20 -6.24 -10.47
C SER A 9 1.05 -5.81 -11.25
N SER A 10 2.19 -5.85 -10.59
CA SER A 10 3.50 -5.69 -11.23
C SER A 10 4.23 -7.03 -11.24
N PRO A 11 4.98 -7.37 -12.30
CA PRO A 11 5.94 -8.48 -12.27
C PRO A 11 7.20 -8.13 -11.45
N HIS A 12 7.42 -6.86 -11.12
CA HIS A 12 8.58 -6.42 -10.36
C HIS A 12 8.44 -6.83 -8.88
N PRO A 13 9.41 -7.58 -8.30
CA PRO A 13 9.25 -8.16 -6.96
C PRO A 13 9.15 -7.12 -5.84
N TRP A 14 9.59 -5.89 -6.08
CA TRP A 14 9.59 -4.82 -5.08
C TRP A 14 8.32 -3.95 -5.13
N ILE A 15 7.41 -4.22 -6.07
CA ILE A 15 6.13 -3.52 -6.21
C ILE A 15 5.02 -4.48 -5.78
N ASP A 16 4.21 -4.09 -4.81
CA ASP A 16 3.00 -4.83 -4.41
C ASP A 16 1.86 -4.59 -5.41
N THR A 17 1.59 -3.32 -5.75
CA THR A 17 0.52 -2.93 -6.68
C THR A 17 0.81 -1.55 -7.26
N VAL A 18 0.38 -1.33 -8.51
CA VAL A 18 0.31 0.01 -9.10
C VAL A 18 -1.15 0.34 -9.32
N TRP A 19 -1.59 1.51 -8.91
CA TRP A 19 -2.95 1.98 -9.15
C TRP A 19 -3.01 3.45 -9.49
N GLN A 20 -4.08 3.82 -10.18
CA GLN A 20 -4.38 5.21 -10.52
C GLN A 20 -5.83 5.52 -10.27
N THR A 21 -6.09 6.78 -9.99
CA THR A 21 -7.42 7.30 -9.70
C THR A 21 -7.69 8.58 -10.46
N VAL A 22 -8.95 8.76 -10.86
CA VAL A 22 -9.48 10.05 -11.30
C VAL A 22 -10.71 10.38 -10.45
N CYS A 23 -10.68 11.52 -9.77
CA CYS A 23 -11.75 12.02 -8.93
C CYS A 23 -12.81 12.73 -9.78
N LEU A 24 -14.04 12.24 -9.76
CA LEU A 24 -15.13 12.75 -10.59
C LEU A 24 -15.98 13.82 -9.88
N ARG A 25 -15.82 13.93 -8.56
CA ARG A 25 -16.46 14.92 -7.67
C ARG A 25 -15.59 15.08 -6.43
N ASP A 26 -15.83 16.12 -5.65
CA ASP A 26 -15.25 16.27 -4.31
C ASP A 26 -15.67 15.13 -3.38
N GLY A 27 -14.78 14.74 -2.48
CA GLY A 27 -15.07 13.69 -1.52
C GLY A 27 -13.95 13.39 -0.54
N ILE A 28 -14.13 12.30 0.19
CA ILE A 28 -13.17 11.78 1.16
C ILE A 28 -12.94 10.31 0.83
N TYR A 29 -11.67 9.95 0.65
CA TYR A 29 -11.22 8.57 0.49
C TYR A 29 -10.76 8.07 1.86
N LYS A 30 -11.19 6.86 2.25
CA LYS A 30 -10.74 6.23 3.49
C LYS A 30 -9.57 5.31 3.19
N ALA A 31 -8.34 5.80 3.34
CA ALA A 31 -7.14 5.00 3.24
C ALA A 31 -7.08 4.03 4.43
N THR A 32 -7.10 2.73 4.17
CA THR A 32 -7.05 1.67 5.20
C THR A 32 -5.68 1.01 5.24
N PRO A 33 -5.27 0.42 6.38
CA PRO A 33 -4.07 -0.43 6.44
C PRO A 33 -4.08 -1.50 5.34
N ASP A 34 -2.97 -1.61 4.61
CA ASP A 34 -2.81 -2.53 3.47
C ASP A 34 -1.48 -3.30 3.45
N GLY A 35 -0.61 -3.02 4.42
CA GLY A 35 0.70 -3.67 4.53
C GLY A 35 1.80 -3.05 3.66
N SER A 36 1.52 -1.96 2.97
CA SER A 36 2.47 -1.28 2.07
C SER A 36 2.75 0.14 2.54
N TRP A 37 3.85 0.70 2.02
CA TRP A 37 4.09 2.14 1.97
C TRP A 37 4.13 2.55 0.50
N ASP A 38 3.87 3.82 0.22
CA ASP A 38 3.57 4.26 -1.14
C ASP A 38 4.44 5.44 -1.58
N LEU A 39 4.82 5.44 -2.85
CA LEU A 39 5.21 6.63 -3.61
C LEU A 39 3.99 7.09 -4.41
N ILE A 40 3.57 8.33 -4.18
CA ILE A 40 2.33 8.89 -4.72
C ILE A 40 2.68 10.14 -5.51
N ARG A 41 2.17 10.20 -6.75
CA ARG A 41 2.01 11.46 -7.47
C ARG A 41 0.52 11.80 -7.46
N SER A 42 0.17 12.96 -6.93
CA SER A 42 -1.16 13.55 -7.15
C SER A 42 -1.03 14.76 -8.06
N VAL A 43 -2.00 14.93 -8.96
CA VAL A 43 -2.07 16.02 -9.91
C VAL A 43 -3.39 16.73 -9.70
N ALA A 44 -3.30 17.99 -9.31
CA ALA A 44 -4.46 18.85 -9.10
C ALA A 44 -5.15 19.20 -10.44
N PRO A 45 -6.40 19.70 -10.40
CA PRO A 45 -7.14 20.04 -11.62
C PRO A 45 -6.49 21.12 -12.48
N ASP A 46 -5.64 21.96 -11.89
CA ASP A 46 -4.84 22.98 -12.58
C ASP A 46 -3.54 22.43 -13.21
N GLY A 47 -3.28 21.13 -13.04
CA GLY A 47 -2.12 20.42 -13.59
C GLY A 47 -0.91 20.39 -12.65
N ILE A 48 -0.96 21.05 -11.49
CA ILE A 48 0.17 21.06 -10.55
C ILE A 48 0.34 19.65 -9.96
N SER A 49 1.56 19.12 -10.09
CA SER A 49 1.93 17.82 -9.53
C SER A 49 2.56 17.98 -8.15
N VAL A 50 2.12 17.15 -7.21
CA VAL A 50 2.81 16.92 -5.94
C VAL A 50 3.24 15.46 -5.88
N VAL A 51 4.47 15.23 -5.44
CA VAL A 51 4.99 13.88 -5.19
C VAL A 51 5.27 13.75 -3.71
N PHE A 52 4.83 12.64 -3.12
CA PHE A 52 5.05 12.39 -1.71
C PHE A 52 5.08 10.91 -1.40
N LEU A 53 5.70 10.61 -0.27
CA LEU A 53 5.77 9.28 0.31
C LEU A 53 4.77 9.19 1.46
N SER A 54 3.98 8.12 1.51
CA SER A 54 3.17 7.78 2.69
C SER A 54 3.68 6.50 3.34
N GLY A 55 3.74 6.51 4.67
CA GLY A 55 4.08 5.32 5.44
C GLY A 55 2.98 4.27 5.41
N GLN A 56 3.29 3.13 6.04
CA GLN A 56 2.30 2.09 6.25
C GLN A 56 1.22 2.58 7.23
N ALA A 57 -0.01 2.68 6.73
CA ALA A 57 -1.15 3.03 7.56
C ALA A 57 -1.35 1.97 8.67
N THR A 58 -1.41 2.43 9.91
CA THR A 58 -1.67 1.60 11.10
C THR A 58 -3.13 1.64 11.54
N GLU A 59 -3.86 2.65 11.06
CA GLU A 59 -5.29 2.84 11.25
C GLU A 59 -5.87 3.55 10.01
N PRO A 60 -7.20 3.56 9.84
CA PRO A 60 -7.84 4.25 8.72
C PRO A 60 -7.67 5.78 8.80
N VAL A 61 -7.32 6.39 7.67
CA VAL A 61 -7.13 7.83 7.53
C VAL A 61 -8.08 8.37 6.47
N ASP A 62 -8.73 9.49 6.78
CA ASP A 62 -9.55 10.22 5.81
C ASP A 62 -8.67 11.13 4.96
N VAL A 63 -8.70 10.91 3.64
CA VAL A 63 -7.92 11.63 2.64
C VAL A 63 -8.89 12.43 1.77
N PRO A 64 -9.02 13.75 1.99
CA PRO A 64 -9.86 14.58 1.14
C PRO A 64 -9.28 14.64 -0.27
N TYR A 65 -10.17 14.72 -1.26
CA TYR A 65 -9.80 14.93 -2.67
C TYR A 65 -10.82 15.84 -3.34
N VAL A 66 -10.39 16.49 -4.41
CA VAL A 66 -11.24 17.40 -5.19
C VAL A 66 -11.58 16.85 -6.57
N GLU A 67 -12.66 17.34 -7.16
CA GLU A 67 -13.04 17.02 -8.53
C GLU A 67 -11.91 17.36 -9.51
N GLY A 68 -11.60 16.43 -10.42
CA GLY A 68 -10.54 16.57 -11.42
C GLY A 68 -9.15 16.15 -10.96
N GLU A 69 -8.95 15.96 -9.65
CA GLU A 69 -7.71 15.40 -9.11
C GLU A 69 -7.49 13.98 -9.64
N HIS A 70 -6.25 13.67 -10.02
CA HIS A 70 -5.87 12.32 -10.39
C HIS A 70 -4.54 11.95 -9.78
N SER A 71 -4.38 10.68 -9.46
CA SER A 71 -3.18 10.19 -8.80
C SER A 71 -2.68 8.90 -9.41
N VAL A 72 -1.38 8.69 -9.29
CA VAL A 72 -0.70 7.43 -9.52
C VAL A 72 0.00 7.05 -8.22
N VAL A 73 -0.15 5.78 -7.85
CA VAL A 73 0.39 5.24 -6.61
C VAL A 73 1.16 3.97 -6.91
N ILE A 74 2.42 3.94 -6.47
CA ILE A 74 3.29 2.77 -6.48
C ILE A 74 3.39 2.29 -5.04
N SER A 75 2.75 1.16 -4.76
CA SER A 75 2.81 0.52 -3.46
C SER A 75 3.96 -0.47 -3.43
N PHE A 76 4.85 -0.33 -2.45
CA PHE A 76 6.03 -1.18 -2.33
C PHE A 76 5.70 -2.48 -1.59
N ALA A 77 6.39 -3.55 -1.99
CA ALA A 77 6.32 -4.82 -1.29
C ALA A 77 6.87 -4.68 0.14
N ALA A 78 6.30 -5.43 1.10
CA ALA A 78 6.59 -5.26 2.52
C ALA A 78 8.06 -5.47 2.93
N HIS A 79 8.86 -6.11 2.08
CA HIS A 79 10.30 -6.30 2.32
C HIS A 79 11.15 -5.12 1.86
N VAL A 80 10.57 -4.15 1.15
CA VAL A 80 11.27 -3.03 0.53
C VAL A 80 11.17 -1.81 1.42
N TYR A 81 12.27 -1.07 1.54
CA TYR A 81 12.34 0.15 2.35
C TYR A 81 13.31 1.16 1.74
N LEU A 82 13.22 2.42 2.15
CA LEU A 82 14.16 3.47 1.78
C LEU A 82 15.49 3.25 2.49
N ALA A 83 16.57 3.11 1.73
CA ALA A 83 17.89 2.74 2.26
C ALA A 83 18.49 3.80 3.19
N ARG A 84 18.04 5.05 3.06
CA ARG A 84 18.55 6.22 3.80
C ARG A 84 17.66 6.62 4.98
N ASP A 85 16.48 6.01 5.11
CA ASP A 85 15.60 6.28 6.24
C ASP A 85 16.08 5.52 7.48
N MET A 86 16.21 6.23 8.60
CA MET A 86 16.61 5.63 9.88
C MET A 86 15.43 5.03 10.66
N GLU A 87 14.20 5.43 10.34
CA GLU A 87 12.98 5.02 11.03
C GLU A 87 11.94 4.51 10.04
N VAL A 88 11.17 3.51 10.46
CA VAL A 88 10.08 2.98 9.63
C VAL A 88 8.93 3.98 9.59
N ARG A 89 8.46 4.28 8.38
CA ARG A 89 7.31 5.16 8.18
C ARG A 89 6.02 4.40 8.48
N THR A 90 5.42 4.69 9.62
CA THR A 90 4.09 4.20 9.99
C THR A 90 3.15 5.35 10.32
N GLY A 91 1.84 5.14 10.12
CA GLY A 91 0.81 6.13 10.46
C GLY A 91 0.52 7.11 9.33
N ALA A 92 -0.02 8.28 9.68
CA ALA A 92 -0.53 9.26 8.72
C ALA A 92 0.51 10.27 8.20
N THR A 93 1.77 10.17 8.64
CA THR A 93 2.82 11.11 8.26
C THR A 93 3.22 10.91 6.79
N VAL A 94 3.22 12.01 6.04
CA VAL A 94 3.70 12.05 4.65
C VAL A 94 5.01 12.84 4.54
N ARG A 95 5.86 12.46 3.58
CA ARG A 95 7.04 13.24 3.19
C ARG A 95 6.83 13.75 1.77
N PHE A 96 6.63 15.05 1.63
CA PHE A 96 6.62 15.70 0.32
C PHE A 96 8.04 15.72 -0.27
N LEU A 97 8.12 15.49 -1.57
CA LEU A 97 9.33 15.53 -2.36
C LEU A 97 9.25 16.75 -3.29
N ASP A 98 10.39 17.40 -3.50
CA ASP A 98 10.47 18.52 -4.41
C ASP A 98 10.21 18.03 -5.83
N VAL A 99 9.44 18.81 -6.59
CA VAL A 99 9.10 18.53 -7.99
C VAL A 99 9.60 19.69 -8.83
N GLU A 100 10.44 19.39 -9.81
CA GLU A 100 10.98 20.35 -10.77
C GLU A 100 10.64 19.87 -12.18
N GLU A 101 9.85 20.66 -12.90
CA GLU A 101 9.33 20.32 -14.23
C GLU A 101 8.67 18.92 -14.29
N ASP A 102 9.37 17.94 -14.87
CA ASP A 102 8.90 16.57 -15.09
C ASP A 102 9.63 15.54 -14.21
N GLU A 103 10.35 16.00 -13.19
CA GLU A 103 11.15 15.19 -12.27
C GLU A 103 10.82 15.48 -10.81
N PHE A 104 11.15 14.53 -9.94
CA PHE A 104 11.10 14.73 -8.49
C PHE A 104 12.44 14.38 -7.86
N LEU A 105 12.76 15.05 -6.76
CA LEU A 105 14.01 14.87 -6.02
C LEU A 105 13.80 13.94 -4.81
N LEU A 106 14.54 12.84 -4.77
CA LEU A 106 14.58 11.94 -3.61
C LEU A 106 16.01 11.73 -3.14
N ASP A 107 16.30 12.23 -1.93
CA ASP A 107 17.61 12.11 -1.27
C ASP A 107 18.80 12.55 -2.15
N GLY A 108 18.57 13.59 -2.97
CA GLY A 108 19.58 14.17 -3.86
C GLY A 108 19.67 13.53 -5.25
N VAL A 109 18.74 12.64 -5.59
CA VAL A 109 18.65 11.99 -6.91
C VAL A 109 17.38 12.47 -7.62
N GLU A 110 17.55 13.00 -8.83
CA GLU A 110 16.47 13.39 -9.74
C GLU A 110 15.92 12.14 -10.44
N LEU A 111 14.59 11.99 -10.44
CA LEU A 111 13.89 10.82 -10.98
C LEU A 111 12.66 11.26 -11.77
N PRO A 112 12.25 10.51 -12.82
CA PRO A 112 11.08 10.85 -13.61
C PRO A 112 9.79 10.76 -12.77
N LEU A 113 8.83 11.66 -13.01
CA LEU A 113 7.54 11.63 -12.32
C LEU A 113 6.85 10.25 -12.42
N PRO A 114 6.26 9.74 -11.32
CA PRO A 114 5.52 8.48 -11.36
C PRO A 114 4.34 8.53 -12.33
N THR A 115 4.23 7.50 -13.15
CA THR A 115 3.09 7.24 -14.03
C THR A 115 2.64 5.79 -13.88
N PHE A 116 1.39 5.52 -14.28
CA PHE A 116 0.85 4.16 -14.23
C PHE A 116 1.63 3.18 -15.12
N LEU A 117 2.40 3.67 -16.11
CA LEU A 117 3.12 2.87 -17.09
C LEU A 117 4.62 2.73 -16.80
N ASN A 118 5.26 3.73 -16.19
CA ASN A 118 6.71 3.72 -15.92
C ASN A 118 7.08 3.16 -14.54
N ALA A 119 6.11 2.72 -13.73
CA ALA A 119 6.34 2.34 -12.33
C ALA A 119 7.51 1.36 -12.14
N GLU A 120 7.61 0.32 -12.99
CA GLU A 120 8.70 -0.65 -12.94
C GLU A 120 10.07 -0.01 -13.25
N ALA A 121 10.15 0.78 -14.33
CA ALA A 121 11.40 1.44 -14.72
C ALA A 121 11.87 2.45 -13.67
N LEU A 122 10.93 3.22 -13.11
CA LEU A 122 11.22 4.15 -12.02
C LEU A 122 11.76 3.41 -10.79
N VAL A 123 11.16 2.28 -10.43
CA VAL A 123 11.65 1.47 -9.31
C VAL A 123 13.04 0.90 -9.61
N ASP A 124 13.31 0.44 -10.83
CA ASP A 124 14.66 -0.01 -11.24
C ASP A 124 15.71 1.12 -11.10
N GLU A 125 15.36 2.35 -11.49
CA GLU A 125 16.23 3.53 -11.32
C GLU A 125 16.48 3.85 -9.84
N MET A 126 15.44 3.79 -9.01
CA MET A 126 15.57 3.99 -7.56
C MET A 126 16.47 2.92 -6.91
N ILE A 127 16.42 1.68 -7.39
CA ILE A 127 17.30 0.59 -6.94
C ILE A 127 18.74 0.86 -7.37
N ALA A 128 18.95 1.20 -8.65
CA ALA A 128 20.28 1.49 -9.19
C ALA A 128 20.95 2.68 -8.48
N ALA A 129 20.17 3.68 -8.08
CA ALA A 129 20.62 4.83 -7.30
C ALA A 129 20.85 4.54 -5.80
N GLY A 130 20.54 3.32 -5.33
CA GLY A 130 20.67 2.93 -3.92
C GLY A 130 19.69 3.65 -3.00
N LEU A 131 18.54 4.09 -3.52
CA LEU A 131 17.47 4.71 -2.74
C LEU A 131 16.59 3.67 -2.06
N LEU A 132 16.44 2.49 -2.68
CA LEU A 132 15.67 1.37 -2.16
C LEU A 132 16.58 0.22 -1.75
N ALA A 133 16.18 -0.49 -0.70
CA ALA A 133 16.79 -1.72 -0.23
C ALA A 133 15.72 -2.75 0.13
N SER A 134 16.14 -4.01 0.30
CA SER A 134 15.27 -5.14 0.61
C SER A 134 15.76 -5.92 1.83
N ASP A 135 14.83 -6.31 2.70
CA ASP A 135 15.08 -7.25 3.79
C ASP A 135 14.82 -8.69 3.32
N ASP A 136 15.89 -9.47 3.17
CA ASP A 136 15.86 -10.86 2.72
C ASP A 136 15.02 -11.80 3.60
N VAL A 137 14.96 -11.53 4.91
CA VAL A 137 14.20 -12.36 5.86
C VAL A 137 12.71 -12.09 5.66
N VAL A 138 12.32 -10.82 5.52
CA VAL A 138 10.94 -10.42 5.20
C VAL A 138 10.55 -10.91 3.80
N ALA A 139 11.41 -10.75 2.81
CA ALA A 139 11.17 -11.21 1.44
C ALA A 139 10.91 -12.73 1.40
N SER A 140 11.67 -13.52 2.18
CA SER A 140 11.50 -14.97 2.24
C SER A 140 10.13 -15.41 2.77
N ALA A 141 9.45 -14.58 3.56
CA ALA A 141 8.10 -14.88 4.06
C ALA A 141 7.03 -14.89 2.95
N PHE A 142 7.34 -14.36 1.77
CA PHE A 142 6.47 -14.37 0.59
C PHE A 142 6.80 -15.51 -0.39
N THR A 143 7.83 -16.32 -0.08
CA THR A 143 8.25 -17.45 -0.92
C THR A 143 7.68 -18.77 -0.39
N GLU A 144 7.49 -19.75 -1.28
CA GLU A 144 7.01 -21.09 -0.93
C GLU A 144 7.95 -21.84 0.04
N LYS A 145 9.23 -21.43 0.11
CA LYS A 145 10.26 -22.03 0.96
C LYS A 145 10.95 -20.95 1.79
N PRO A 146 10.36 -20.54 2.92
CA PRO A 146 10.98 -19.57 3.81
C PRO A 146 12.39 -20.01 4.20
N LYS A 147 13.37 -19.08 4.18
CA LYS A 147 14.72 -19.37 4.67
C LYS A 147 14.66 -19.74 6.16
N ALA A 148 15.60 -20.56 6.61
CA ALA A 148 15.70 -20.94 8.01
C ALA A 148 16.07 -19.74 8.89
N ALA A 149 15.07 -19.06 9.44
CA ALA A 149 15.20 -18.03 10.46
C ALA A 149 14.35 -18.39 11.68
N SER A 150 14.81 -17.99 12.87
CA SER A 150 13.99 -18.19 14.08
C SER A 150 12.76 -17.29 14.03
N LYS A 151 11.64 -17.72 14.66
CA LYS A 151 10.42 -16.90 14.76
C LYS A 151 10.70 -15.50 15.33
N ARG A 152 11.63 -15.40 16.30
CA ARG A 152 12.03 -14.12 16.89
C ARG A 152 12.75 -13.22 15.88
N SER A 153 13.66 -13.79 15.09
CA SER A 153 14.36 -13.05 14.03
C SER A 153 13.35 -12.54 13.00
N VAL A 154 12.48 -13.39 12.48
CA VAL A 154 11.44 -12.97 11.50
C VAL A 154 10.59 -11.83 12.05
N GLN A 155 10.12 -11.93 13.30
CA GLN A 155 9.31 -10.85 13.90
C GLN A 155 10.09 -9.54 14.04
N GLN A 156 11.37 -9.60 14.41
CA GLN A 156 12.21 -8.41 14.54
C GLN A 156 12.46 -7.76 13.18
N HIS A 157 12.79 -8.55 12.15
CA HIS A 157 12.99 -8.06 10.79
C HIS A 157 11.70 -7.43 10.26
N PHE A 158 10.55 -8.12 10.36
CA PHE A 158 9.26 -7.54 9.97
C PHE A 158 8.99 -6.19 10.65
N LYS A 159 9.19 -6.10 11.97
CA LYS A 159 8.96 -4.85 12.70
C LYS A 159 9.94 -3.75 12.28
N ASN A 160 11.19 -4.09 12.02
CA ASN A 160 12.22 -3.13 11.59
C ASN A 160 12.06 -2.67 10.14
N THR A 161 11.42 -3.47 9.28
CA THR A 161 11.20 -3.12 7.88
C THR A 161 9.84 -2.45 7.65
N THR A 162 8.78 -2.96 8.30
CA THR A 162 7.38 -2.56 8.07
C THR A 162 6.77 -1.75 9.22
N GLY A 163 7.43 -1.73 10.38
CA GLY A 163 6.92 -1.06 11.58
C GLY A 163 5.83 -1.85 12.30
N ILE A 164 5.31 -2.92 11.70
CA ILE A 164 4.31 -3.81 12.29
C ILE A 164 4.82 -5.25 12.41
N THR A 165 4.09 -6.08 13.17
CA THR A 165 4.44 -7.49 13.29
C THR A 165 4.03 -8.27 12.06
N GLN A 166 4.69 -9.41 11.80
CA GLN A 166 4.29 -10.33 10.73
C GLN A 166 2.82 -10.78 10.89
N LYS A 167 2.38 -10.94 12.14
CA LYS A 167 1.01 -11.35 12.46
C LYS A 167 0.02 -10.25 12.08
N ASP A 168 0.30 -9.00 12.41
CA ASP A 168 -0.57 -7.87 12.06
C ASP A 168 -0.63 -7.69 10.54
N PHE A 169 0.50 -7.86 9.84
CA PHE A 169 0.56 -7.83 8.38
C PHE A 169 -0.36 -8.90 7.77
N GLN A 170 -0.28 -10.14 8.25
CA GLN A 170 -1.16 -11.23 7.81
C GLN A 170 -2.63 -10.94 8.09
N LEU A 171 -2.95 -10.33 9.25
CA LEU A 171 -4.31 -9.94 9.58
C LEU A 171 -4.84 -8.86 8.62
N ILE A 172 -4.01 -7.89 8.25
CA ILE A 172 -4.33 -6.84 7.28
C ILE A 172 -4.63 -7.46 5.91
N ARG A 173 -3.68 -8.22 5.33
CA ARG A 173 -3.86 -8.85 4.00
C ARG A 173 -5.06 -9.78 3.96
N ARG A 174 -5.30 -10.52 5.04
CA ARG A 174 -6.49 -11.37 5.16
C ARG A 174 -7.79 -10.56 5.17
N ALA A 175 -7.83 -9.42 5.87
CA ALA A 175 -9.01 -8.56 5.90
C ALA A 175 -9.28 -7.91 4.53
N GLN A 176 -8.24 -7.50 3.80
CA GLN A 176 -8.37 -6.98 2.43
C GLN A 176 -8.97 -8.01 1.49
N GLU A 177 -8.39 -9.22 1.46
CA GLU A 177 -8.89 -10.31 0.64
C GLU A 177 -10.35 -10.69 1.00
N ALA A 178 -10.70 -10.65 2.29
CA ALA A 178 -12.07 -10.88 2.75
C ALA A 178 -13.04 -9.84 2.17
N VAL A 179 -12.71 -8.55 2.26
CA VAL A 179 -13.55 -7.48 1.69
C VAL A 179 -13.63 -7.61 0.18
N ARG A 180 -12.52 -7.89 -0.50
CA ARG A 180 -12.49 -8.08 -1.95
C ARG A 180 -13.44 -9.21 -2.38
N ARG A 181 -13.38 -10.38 -1.74
CA ARG A 181 -14.29 -11.50 -2.03
C ARG A 181 -15.75 -11.16 -1.74
N LEU A 182 -16.04 -10.50 -0.63
CA LEU A 182 -17.38 -10.05 -0.28
C LEU A 182 -17.95 -9.07 -1.32
N LYS A 183 -17.13 -8.13 -1.80
CA LYS A 183 -17.53 -7.17 -2.85
C LYS A 183 -17.71 -7.82 -4.22
N ALA A 184 -16.99 -8.90 -4.49
CA ALA A 184 -17.23 -9.76 -5.64
C ALA A 184 -18.48 -10.66 -5.50
N GLY A 185 -19.23 -10.56 -4.40
CA GLY A 185 -20.50 -11.27 -4.20
C GLY A 185 -20.37 -12.68 -3.61
N HIS A 186 -19.18 -13.07 -3.14
CA HIS A 186 -19.01 -14.37 -2.48
C HIS A 186 -19.78 -14.44 -1.15
N SER A 187 -20.22 -15.65 -0.78
CA SER A 187 -20.89 -15.90 0.50
C SER A 187 -19.97 -15.56 1.68
N ALA A 188 -20.47 -14.77 2.64
CA ALA A 188 -19.69 -14.37 3.81
C ALA A 188 -19.25 -15.55 4.69
N THR A 189 -20.02 -16.63 4.76
CA THR A 189 -19.65 -17.84 5.49
C THR A 189 -18.53 -18.60 4.79
N ALA A 190 -18.58 -18.69 3.45
CA ALA A 190 -17.53 -19.31 2.65
C ALA A 190 -16.22 -18.51 2.75
N VAL A 191 -16.28 -17.18 2.61
CA VAL A 191 -15.10 -16.30 2.76
C VAL A 191 -14.49 -16.44 4.15
N ALA A 192 -15.31 -16.49 5.20
CA ALA A 192 -14.80 -16.68 6.55
C ALA A 192 -14.05 -18.02 6.70
N PHE A 193 -14.63 -19.11 6.20
CA PHE A 193 -14.02 -20.44 6.22
C PHE A 193 -12.71 -20.48 5.42
N ASP A 194 -12.73 -20.05 4.16
CA ASP A 194 -11.59 -20.12 3.24
C ASP A 194 -10.38 -19.32 3.73
N LEU A 195 -10.63 -18.19 4.39
CA LEU A 195 -9.58 -17.32 4.92
C LEU A 195 -9.19 -17.67 6.37
N GLY A 196 -9.76 -18.74 6.94
CA GLY A 196 -9.40 -19.21 8.29
C GLY A 196 -9.86 -18.29 9.41
N TYR A 197 -11.01 -17.63 9.23
CA TYR A 197 -11.75 -17.02 10.35
C TYR A 197 -12.60 -18.09 11.04
N THR A 198 -12.71 -18.00 12.36
CA THR A 198 -13.59 -18.87 13.17
C THR A 198 -15.03 -18.93 12.64
N ASP A 199 -15.59 -17.78 12.28
CA ASP A 199 -16.94 -17.63 11.73
C ASP A 199 -17.10 -16.26 11.05
N GLN A 200 -18.25 -16.03 10.42
CA GLN A 200 -18.59 -14.76 9.80
C GLN A 200 -18.60 -13.57 10.79
N PRO A 201 -19.20 -13.67 12.01
CA PRO A 201 -19.11 -12.60 13.01
C PRO A 201 -17.67 -12.21 13.38
N HIS A 202 -16.77 -13.17 13.55
CA HIS A 202 -15.36 -12.95 13.83
C HIS A 202 -14.67 -12.24 12.66
N MET A 203 -14.93 -12.65 11.41
CA MET A 203 -14.44 -11.96 10.22
C MET A 203 -14.90 -10.49 10.18
N ILE A 204 -16.19 -10.23 10.36
CA ILE A 204 -16.74 -8.86 10.32
C ILE A 204 -16.13 -7.99 11.43
N LYS A 205 -15.96 -8.52 12.65
CA LYS A 205 -15.29 -7.82 13.76
C LYS A 205 -13.83 -7.52 13.44
N SER A 206 -13.11 -8.47 12.84
CA SER A 206 -11.72 -8.28 12.42
C SER A 206 -11.60 -7.19 11.36
N ILE A 207 -12.45 -7.20 10.33
CA ILE A 207 -12.47 -6.18 9.28
C ILE A 207 -12.75 -4.81 9.88
N LYS A 208 -13.80 -4.68 10.70
CA LYS A 208 -14.14 -3.41 11.35
C LYS A 208 -13.01 -2.86 12.21
N ARG A 209 -12.28 -3.73 12.92
CA ARG A 209 -11.13 -3.34 13.74
C ARG A 209 -9.98 -2.79 12.91
N ILE A 210 -9.68 -3.41 11.76
CA ILE A 210 -8.52 -3.06 10.92
C ILE A 210 -8.84 -1.87 10.00
N MET A 211 -10.01 -1.88 9.38
CA MET A 211 -10.41 -0.91 8.35
C MET A 211 -11.33 0.20 8.89
N GLY A 212 -11.67 0.16 10.18
CA GLY A 212 -12.55 1.13 10.85
C GLY A 212 -14.00 1.11 10.41
N SER A 213 -14.37 0.28 9.42
CA SER A 213 -15.69 0.24 8.81
C SER A 213 -16.17 -1.19 8.58
N LEU A 214 -17.49 -1.35 8.52
CA LEU A 214 -18.08 -2.63 8.14
C LEU A 214 -17.82 -2.92 6.66
N PRO A 215 -17.72 -4.21 6.24
CA PRO A 215 -17.51 -4.56 4.84
C PRO A 215 -18.53 -3.95 3.87
N SER A 216 -19.78 -3.76 4.32
CA SER A 216 -20.84 -3.14 3.52
C SER A 216 -20.58 -1.67 3.20
N ASN A 217 -19.88 -0.96 4.09
CA ASN A 217 -19.68 0.49 4.03
C ASN A 217 -18.35 0.88 3.36
N LEU A 218 -17.49 -0.09 3.08
CA LEU A 218 -16.29 0.14 2.29
C LEU A 218 -16.72 0.22 0.83
N ASP A 219 -16.39 1.27 0.11
CA ASP A 219 -16.73 1.35 -1.32
C ASP A 219 -15.87 0.38 -2.15
N ALA A 220 -14.58 0.30 -1.83
CA ALA A 220 -13.63 -0.70 -2.31
C ALA A 220 -12.42 -0.79 -1.34
N VAL A 221 -11.65 -1.86 -1.44
CA VAL A 221 -10.24 -1.85 -0.99
C VAL A 221 -9.43 -1.63 -2.26
N HIS A 222 -8.56 -0.62 -2.27
CA HIS A 222 -7.82 -0.20 -3.47
C HIS A 222 -6.61 -1.10 -3.75
N LYS A 223 -6.33 -2.04 -2.83
CA LYS A 223 -5.23 -3.02 -2.84
C LYS A 223 -5.81 -4.39 -2.44
N ILE A 224 -5.14 -5.47 -2.86
CA ILE A 224 -5.63 -6.87 -2.85
C ILE A 224 -6.17 -7.31 -1.48
#